data_AF-A0A518CVQ6-F1
#
_entry.id   AF-A0A518CVQ6-F1
#
_cell.length_a   1.000
_cell.length_b   1.000
_cell.length_c   1.000
_cell.angle_alpha   90.00
_cell.angle_beta   90.00
_cell.angle_gamma   90.00
#
_symmetry.space_group_name_H-M   'P 1'
#
loop_
_entity.id
_entity.type
_entity.pdbx_description
1 polymer ?
#
loop_
_entity_poly.entity_id
_entity_poly.type
_entity_poly.pdbx_seq_one_letter_code
_entity_poly.pdbx_strand_id
1 'polypeptide(L)'
;MKTTPTTVPSKPASTSSTAPAPAAPAQVRPLSWMARAVLARLRELEHGTLELHANGQRFEFGATEPRVRIAVHDDRFWSSIALRGSIGAGEAYAAGWWSTDDPIAVVRTMVRNHDVLSAMEGGLARLSQPFFALYHRLRRNSHAQARANIAAHYDLSNEFFALFLDRTMTYSCGIFDGEDTTLEEASLAKIDRLCKKLDLQPHHHLLEIGTGWGALAIHAAREYGCRVTTTTISQQQYDLAKERIEKAGLEDRITLLFEDYRNLTGTYDRLVSVEMIEAVGHQYFGEFYEKCGALLKPDGYMAIQAITIADSHYERAKGSVDFIQRYIFPGSCIPSITALQVAMSRNSDLTAVHLEDFGAHYARTLGVWHANLRAGWDEAKQLGLSEDFLRLWEFYFAYCAGGFAERHIGVSQVLYAKPFAHRAPVLPPPVTAGSVTDGSF
;
A
#
# COMPACT_ATOMS: atom_id res chain seq x y z
N MET A 1 -5.43 4.63 -85.06
CA MET A 1 -6.51 3.92 -85.77
C MET A 1 -7.54 3.53 -84.72
N LYS A 2 -8.78 4.03 -84.88
CA LYS A 2 -9.89 3.87 -83.94
C LYS A 2 -10.32 2.41 -83.86
N THR A 3 -10.67 1.93 -82.67
CA THR A 3 -11.84 1.05 -82.42
C THR A 3 -12.12 0.96 -80.92
N THR A 4 -13.16 1.66 -80.50
CA THR A 4 -13.89 1.44 -79.24
C THR A 4 -14.73 0.15 -79.36
N PRO A 5 -14.96 -0.58 -78.26
CA PRO A 5 -16.28 -1.22 -78.11
C PRO A 5 -16.89 -1.00 -76.71
N THR A 6 -18.03 -0.33 -76.74
CA THR A 6 -19.33 -0.71 -76.15
C THR A 6 -19.37 -1.30 -74.73
N THR A 7 -19.82 -0.44 -73.80
CA THR A 7 -20.29 -0.74 -72.44
C THR A 7 -21.67 -1.41 -72.42
N VAL A 8 -21.82 -2.49 -71.65
CA VAL A 8 -23.09 -3.11 -71.25
C VAL A 8 -23.43 -2.62 -69.82
N PRO A 9 -24.67 -2.24 -69.49
CA PRO A 9 -24.99 -1.78 -68.14
C PRO A 9 -25.22 -2.96 -67.18
N SER A 10 -24.39 -3.06 -66.14
CA SER A 10 -24.57 -3.99 -65.03
C SER A 10 -25.64 -3.49 -64.04
N LYS A 11 -26.62 -4.33 -63.74
CA LYS A 11 -27.62 -4.16 -62.67
C LYS A 11 -26.95 -3.86 -61.31
N PRO A 12 -27.55 -3.02 -60.44
CA PRO A 12 -27.04 -2.83 -59.09
C PRO A 12 -27.33 -4.08 -58.25
N ALA A 13 -26.28 -4.63 -57.62
CA ALA A 13 -26.39 -5.69 -56.65
C ALA A 13 -26.98 -5.14 -55.34
N SER A 14 -28.13 -5.66 -54.93
CA SER A 14 -28.72 -5.41 -53.62
C SER A 14 -27.87 -6.07 -52.53
N THR A 15 -27.09 -5.29 -51.79
CA THR A 15 -26.43 -5.76 -50.57
C THR A 15 -27.48 -5.84 -49.45
N SER A 16 -28.01 -7.03 -49.23
CA SER A 16 -28.80 -7.34 -48.02
C SER A 16 -27.88 -7.27 -46.81
N SER A 17 -28.03 -6.21 -46.01
CA SER A 17 -27.45 -6.09 -44.68
C SER A 17 -28.12 -7.11 -43.75
N THR A 18 -27.53 -8.29 -43.59
CA THR A 18 -27.91 -9.23 -42.53
C THR A 18 -27.41 -8.68 -41.20
N ALA A 19 -28.34 -8.23 -40.35
CA ALA A 19 -28.05 -7.93 -38.96
C ALA A 19 -27.44 -9.18 -38.28
N PRO A 20 -26.45 -9.03 -37.38
CA PRO A 20 -25.88 -10.16 -36.66
C PRO A 20 -26.98 -10.85 -35.85
N ALA A 21 -27.03 -12.18 -35.96
CA ALA A 21 -27.99 -12.99 -35.23
C ALA A 21 -27.86 -12.75 -33.72
N PRO A 22 -28.97 -12.70 -32.95
CA PRO A 22 -28.91 -12.58 -31.51
C PRO A 22 -28.12 -13.78 -30.93
N ALA A 23 -27.18 -13.49 -30.03
CA ALA A 23 -26.40 -14.50 -29.33
C ALA A 23 -27.36 -15.51 -28.65
N ALA A 24 -27.08 -16.80 -28.81
CA ALA A 24 -27.86 -17.86 -28.17
C ALA A 24 -27.95 -17.61 -26.65
N PRO A 25 -29.11 -17.83 -26.00
CA PRO A 25 -29.24 -17.63 -24.57
C PRO A 25 -28.23 -18.50 -23.83
N ALA A 26 -27.45 -17.88 -22.93
CA ALA A 26 -26.44 -18.58 -22.14
C ALA A 26 -27.09 -19.75 -21.39
N GLN A 27 -26.60 -20.97 -21.61
CA GLN A 27 -27.11 -22.16 -20.93
C GLN A 27 -26.85 -22.04 -19.42
N VAL A 28 -27.93 -22.06 -18.64
CA VAL A 28 -27.86 -22.05 -17.17
C VAL A 28 -27.25 -23.37 -16.68
N ARG A 29 -26.14 -23.30 -15.94
CA ARG A 29 -25.46 -24.48 -15.37
C ARG A 29 -25.77 -24.63 -13.87
N PRO A 30 -25.87 -25.87 -13.34
CA PRO A 30 -26.14 -26.07 -11.92
C PRO A 30 -24.98 -25.63 -11.03
N LEU A 31 -25.30 -25.09 -9.85
CA LEU A 31 -24.30 -24.64 -8.87
C LEU A 31 -23.68 -25.81 -8.09
N SER A 32 -22.36 -25.76 -7.87
CA SER A 32 -21.66 -26.68 -6.97
C SER A 32 -22.10 -26.49 -5.51
N TRP A 33 -21.81 -27.46 -4.64
CA TRP A 33 -22.07 -27.31 -3.20
C TRP A 33 -21.22 -26.18 -2.57
N MET A 34 -19.99 -25.98 -3.05
CA MET A 34 -19.13 -24.86 -2.62
C MET A 34 -19.70 -23.52 -3.07
N ALA A 35 -20.24 -23.44 -4.30
CA ALA A 35 -20.93 -22.25 -4.78
C ALA A 35 -22.11 -21.91 -3.87
N ARG A 36 -22.95 -22.90 -3.55
CA ARG A 36 -24.07 -22.71 -2.60
C ARG A 36 -23.62 -22.24 -1.22
N ALA A 37 -22.50 -22.74 -0.71
CA ALA A 37 -21.94 -22.32 0.57
C ALA A 37 -21.46 -20.85 0.54
N VAL A 38 -20.75 -20.44 -0.51
CA VAL A 38 -20.30 -19.05 -0.71
C VAL A 38 -21.52 -18.12 -0.85
N LEU A 39 -22.47 -18.47 -1.71
CA LEU A 39 -23.69 -17.68 -1.92
C LEU A 39 -24.54 -17.57 -0.64
N ALA A 40 -24.58 -18.61 0.20
CA ALA A 40 -25.27 -18.56 1.49
C ALA A 40 -24.65 -17.51 2.42
N ARG A 41 -23.32 -17.39 2.44
CA ARG A 41 -22.63 -16.34 3.22
C ARG A 41 -22.86 -14.95 2.67
N LEU A 42 -22.89 -14.79 1.35
CA LEU A 42 -23.18 -13.49 0.74
C LEU A 42 -24.60 -12.98 1.05
N ARG A 43 -25.54 -13.84 1.47
CA ARG A 43 -26.87 -13.40 1.94
C ARG A 43 -26.83 -12.62 3.25
N GLU A 44 -25.74 -12.73 4.01
CA GLU A 44 -25.53 -11.99 5.26
C GLU A 44 -24.94 -10.58 5.00
N LEU A 45 -24.86 -10.13 3.74
CA LEU A 45 -24.35 -8.81 3.37
C LEU A 45 -25.36 -7.70 3.74
N GLU A 46 -24.96 -6.79 4.62
CA GLU A 46 -25.79 -5.70 5.15
C GLU A 46 -25.45 -4.33 4.52
N HIS A 47 -24.16 -4.11 4.21
CA HIS A 47 -23.66 -2.83 3.71
C HIS A 47 -23.24 -2.92 2.24
N GLY A 48 -23.98 -2.25 1.35
CA GLY A 48 -23.81 -2.32 -0.11
C GLY A 48 -24.73 -3.32 -0.79
N THR A 49 -24.64 -3.37 -2.12
CA THR A 49 -25.33 -4.37 -2.95
C THR A 49 -24.33 -5.04 -3.87
N LEU A 50 -24.27 -6.37 -3.84
CA LEU A 50 -23.42 -7.18 -4.72
C LEU A 50 -24.26 -7.90 -5.77
N GLU A 51 -24.04 -7.55 -7.04
CA GLU A 51 -24.58 -8.27 -8.19
C GLU A 51 -23.54 -9.29 -8.69
N LEU A 52 -23.84 -10.59 -8.55
CA LEU A 52 -22.96 -11.68 -8.96
C LEU A 52 -23.53 -12.39 -10.20
N HIS A 53 -22.75 -12.44 -11.27
CA HIS A 53 -23.08 -13.20 -12.49
C HIS A 53 -22.23 -14.47 -12.54
N ALA A 54 -22.88 -15.63 -12.57
CA ALA A 54 -22.17 -16.91 -12.69
C ALA A 54 -23.05 -17.97 -13.34
N ASN A 55 -22.47 -18.84 -14.17
CA ASN A 55 -23.16 -19.98 -14.75
C ASN A 55 -24.47 -19.63 -15.50
N GLY A 56 -24.52 -18.45 -16.14
CA GLY A 56 -25.71 -17.94 -16.82
C GLY A 56 -26.80 -17.43 -15.88
N GLN A 57 -26.53 -17.31 -14.59
CA GLN A 57 -27.45 -16.85 -13.55
C GLN A 57 -26.99 -15.52 -12.96
N ARG A 58 -27.95 -14.71 -12.54
CA ARG A 58 -27.74 -13.46 -11.80
C ARG A 58 -28.22 -13.64 -10.36
N PHE A 59 -27.34 -13.33 -9.41
CA PHE A 59 -27.62 -13.26 -7.98
C PHE A 59 -27.44 -11.83 -7.50
N GLU A 60 -28.26 -11.41 -6.54
CA GLU A 60 -28.17 -10.10 -5.93
C GLU A 60 -28.20 -10.27 -4.41
N PHE A 61 -27.31 -9.57 -3.72
CA PHE A 61 -27.14 -9.63 -2.27
C PHE A 61 -27.05 -8.22 -1.69
N GLY A 62 -27.60 -8.01 -0.49
CA GLY A 62 -27.72 -6.69 0.11
C GLY A 62 -28.75 -5.79 -0.60
N ALA A 63 -28.99 -4.59 -0.07
CA ALA A 63 -30.02 -3.68 -0.56
C ALA A 63 -29.68 -2.19 -0.38
N THR A 64 -28.40 -1.85 -0.22
CA THR A 64 -27.93 -0.48 0.05
C THR A 64 -26.81 -0.08 -0.91
N GLU A 65 -26.54 1.21 -1.05
CA GLU A 65 -25.39 1.68 -1.83
C GLU A 65 -24.06 1.49 -1.06
N PRO A 66 -22.92 1.27 -1.75
CA PRO A 66 -22.75 1.25 -3.20
C PRO A 66 -23.15 -0.09 -3.83
N ARG A 67 -23.65 -0.04 -5.07
CA ARG A 67 -23.85 -1.24 -5.91
C ARG A 67 -22.57 -1.63 -6.66
N VAL A 68 -22.13 -2.86 -6.48
CA VAL A 68 -20.95 -3.45 -7.13
C VAL A 68 -21.33 -4.70 -7.91
N ARG A 69 -20.58 -5.01 -8.98
CA ARG A 69 -20.81 -6.18 -9.83
C ARG A 69 -19.57 -7.06 -9.90
N ILE A 70 -19.77 -8.36 -9.81
CA ILE A 70 -18.73 -9.35 -10.14
C ILE A 70 -19.25 -10.36 -11.16
N ALA A 71 -18.39 -10.79 -12.08
CA ALA A 71 -18.66 -11.84 -13.04
C ALA A 71 -17.70 -13.00 -12.81
N VAL A 72 -18.23 -14.21 -12.64
CA VAL A 72 -17.47 -15.45 -12.47
C VAL A 72 -17.38 -16.16 -13.82
N HIS A 73 -16.14 -16.35 -14.26
CA HIS A 73 -15.81 -16.95 -15.56
C HIS A 73 -15.42 -18.43 -15.42
N ASP A 74 -15.00 -18.86 -14.22
CA ASP A 74 -14.52 -20.22 -13.95
C ASP A 74 -15.00 -20.73 -12.58
N ASP A 75 -15.57 -21.95 -12.55
CA ASP A 75 -16.12 -22.57 -11.33
C ASP A 75 -15.07 -22.84 -10.24
N ARG A 76 -13.76 -22.84 -10.56
CA ARG A 76 -12.68 -22.91 -9.57
C ARG A 76 -12.68 -21.72 -8.61
N PHE A 77 -13.32 -20.61 -8.98
CA PHE A 77 -13.61 -19.48 -8.09
C PHE A 77 -14.26 -19.92 -6.77
N TRP A 78 -15.27 -20.79 -6.85
CA TRP A 78 -16.06 -21.19 -5.68
C TRP A 78 -15.24 -21.96 -4.65
N SER A 79 -14.40 -22.90 -5.12
CA SER A 79 -13.53 -23.66 -4.24
C SER A 79 -12.40 -22.81 -3.67
N SER A 80 -11.89 -21.86 -4.45
CA SER A 80 -10.89 -20.90 -4.00
C SER A 80 -11.37 -20.11 -2.79
N ILE A 81 -12.55 -19.49 -2.89
CA ILE A 81 -13.11 -18.70 -1.78
C ILE A 81 -13.53 -19.58 -0.61
N ALA A 82 -14.25 -20.68 -0.86
CA ALA A 82 -14.75 -21.53 0.23
C ALA A 82 -13.63 -22.14 1.09
N LEU A 83 -12.46 -22.41 0.50
CA LEU A 83 -11.32 -23.06 1.18
C LEU A 83 -10.24 -22.08 1.62
N ARG A 84 -10.14 -20.89 1.03
CA ARG A 84 -9.03 -19.95 1.29
C ARG A 84 -9.49 -18.52 1.59
N GLY A 85 -10.80 -18.28 1.70
CA GLY A 85 -11.36 -16.98 2.10
C GLY A 85 -10.92 -15.82 1.20
N SER A 86 -10.54 -14.70 1.83
CA SER A 86 -10.04 -13.48 1.20
C SER A 86 -8.82 -13.73 0.29
N ILE A 87 -7.89 -14.57 0.72
CA ILE A 87 -6.72 -14.97 -0.08
C ILE A 87 -7.15 -15.67 -1.37
N GLY A 88 -8.11 -16.60 -1.25
CA GLY A 88 -8.66 -17.32 -2.38
C GLY A 88 -9.37 -16.43 -3.39
N ALA A 89 -10.02 -15.35 -2.94
CA ALA A 89 -10.62 -14.35 -3.81
C ALA A 89 -9.56 -13.62 -4.64
N GLY A 90 -8.46 -13.19 -4.02
CA GLY A 90 -7.34 -12.54 -4.71
C GLY A 90 -6.61 -13.47 -5.68
N GLU A 91 -6.33 -14.72 -5.29
CA GLU A 91 -5.76 -15.74 -6.18
C GLU A 91 -6.65 -16.00 -7.40
N ALA A 92 -7.97 -16.09 -7.19
CA ALA A 92 -8.94 -16.29 -8.26
C ALA A 92 -9.03 -15.08 -9.20
N TYR A 93 -8.83 -13.86 -8.68
CA TYR A 93 -8.78 -12.65 -9.50
C TYR A 93 -7.52 -12.63 -10.37
N ALA A 94 -6.37 -12.91 -9.75
CA ALA A 94 -5.09 -13.04 -10.46
C ALA A 94 -5.17 -14.09 -11.57
N ALA A 95 -5.81 -15.24 -11.32
CA ALA A 95 -6.02 -16.29 -12.33
C ALA A 95 -7.12 -15.99 -13.37
N GLY A 96 -7.82 -14.86 -13.28
CA GLY A 96 -8.89 -14.47 -14.21
C GLY A 96 -10.18 -15.28 -14.06
N TRP A 97 -10.40 -15.95 -12.92
CA TRP A 97 -11.60 -16.76 -12.68
C TRP A 97 -12.82 -15.91 -12.37
N TRP A 98 -12.62 -14.65 -11.98
CA TRP A 98 -13.67 -13.66 -11.86
C TRP A 98 -13.12 -12.27 -12.19
N SER A 99 -14.02 -11.34 -12.53
CA SER A 99 -13.68 -9.95 -12.80
C SER A 99 -14.75 -8.99 -12.28
N THR A 100 -14.39 -7.71 -12.24
CA THR A 100 -15.27 -6.58 -11.88
C THR A 100 -14.78 -5.34 -12.62
N ASP A 101 -15.69 -4.39 -12.83
CA ASP A 101 -15.35 -3.08 -13.39
C ASP A 101 -14.69 -2.16 -12.34
N ASP A 102 -14.92 -2.43 -11.05
CA ASP A 102 -14.37 -1.68 -9.93
C ASP A 102 -13.94 -2.62 -8.79
N PRO A 103 -12.67 -3.09 -8.80
CA PRO A 103 -12.17 -3.96 -7.75
C PRO A 103 -12.06 -3.25 -6.38
N ILE A 104 -11.81 -1.94 -6.36
CA ILE A 104 -11.72 -1.16 -5.12
C ILE A 104 -13.08 -1.14 -4.44
N ALA A 105 -14.16 -0.82 -5.16
CA ALA A 105 -15.50 -0.81 -4.59
C ALA A 105 -15.94 -2.19 -4.09
N VAL A 106 -15.61 -3.27 -4.81
CA VAL A 106 -15.90 -4.64 -4.35
C VAL A 106 -15.18 -4.93 -3.03
N VAL A 107 -13.88 -4.63 -2.93
CA VAL A 107 -13.13 -4.83 -1.68
C VAL A 107 -13.73 -3.99 -0.56
N ARG A 108 -14.03 -2.71 -0.78
CA ARG A 108 -14.64 -1.82 0.23
C ARG A 108 -15.95 -2.39 0.75
N THR A 109 -16.83 -2.84 -0.14
CA THR A 109 -18.09 -3.51 0.23
C THR A 109 -17.81 -4.74 1.10
N MET A 110 -16.83 -5.57 0.76
CA MET A 110 -16.49 -6.73 1.58
C MET A 110 -15.89 -6.37 2.95
N VAL A 111 -15.04 -5.35 3.02
CA VAL A 111 -14.42 -4.88 4.29
C VAL A 111 -15.48 -4.29 5.23
N ARG A 112 -16.46 -3.54 4.71
CA ARG A 112 -17.62 -3.05 5.50
C ARG A 112 -18.43 -4.17 6.13
N ASN A 113 -18.47 -5.33 5.49
CA ASN A 113 -19.14 -6.53 5.98
C ASN A 113 -18.13 -7.49 6.62
N HIS A 114 -17.29 -6.98 7.53
CA HIS A 114 -16.19 -7.73 8.15
C HIS A 114 -16.63 -9.06 8.78
N ASP A 115 -17.86 -9.15 9.30
CA ASP A 115 -18.39 -10.39 9.88
C ASP A 115 -18.61 -11.48 8.83
N VAL A 116 -19.09 -11.10 7.64
CA VAL A 116 -19.19 -12.00 6.48
C VAL A 116 -17.81 -12.49 6.07
N LEU A 117 -16.82 -11.58 6.02
CA LEU A 117 -15.44 -11.93 5.69
C LEU A 117 -14.82 -12.87 6.74
N SER A 118 -14.97 -12.55 8.02
CA SER A 118 -14.49 -13.35 9.14
C SER A 118 -15.13 -14.74 9.18
N ALA A 119 -16.41 -14.85 8.82
CA ALA A 119 -17.10 -16.13 8.70
C ALA A 119 -16.58 -16.97 7.52
N MET A 120 -16.19 -16.34 6.41
CA MET A 120 -15.53 -17.00 5.28
C MET A 120 -14.11 -17.48 5.66
N GLU A 121 -13.41 -16.77 6.54
CA GLU A 121 -12.10 -17.15 7.06
C GLU A 121 -12.15 -18.22 8.18
N GLY A 122 -13.30 -18.34 8.86
CA GLY A 122 -13.48 -19.20 10.04
C GLY A 122 -13.89 -20.67 9.79
N GLY A 123 -14.19 -21.05 8.54
CA GLY A 123 -14.69 -22.38 8.15
C GLY A 123 -13.62 -23.39 7.73
N LEU A 124 -13.81 -24.06 6.59
CA LEU A 124 -12.83 -25.01 6.00
C LEU A 124 -11.44 -24.37 5.80
N ALA A 125 -11.37 -23.05 5.65
CA ALA A 125 -10.11 -22.30 5.60
C ALA A 125 -9.24 -22.48 6.85
N ARG A 126 -9.82 -22.68 8.04
CA ARG A 126 -9.06 -22.97 9.27
C ARG A 126 -8.27 -24.28 9.22
N LEU A 127 -8.71 -25.25 8.42
CA LEU A 127 -7.97 -26.51 8.25
C LEU A 127 -6.63 -26.31 7.53
N SER A 128 -6.50 -25.24 6.75
CA SER A 128 -5.26 -24.88 6.04
C SER A 128 -4.31 -23.97 6.84
N GLN A 129 -4.81 -23.32 7.90
CA GLN A 129 -4.06 -22.38 8.76
C GLN A 129 -2.80 -22.95 9.42
N PRO A 130 -2.77 -24.17 10.02
CA PRO A 130 -1.57 -24.68 10.67
C PRO A 130 -0.40 -24.92 9.70
N PHE A 131 -0.70 -25.22 8.43
CA PHE A 131 0.32 -25.35 7.39
C PHE A 131 0.97 -23.99 7.06
N PHE A 132 0.16 -22.92 7.00
CA PHE A 132 0.66 -21.56 6.77
C PHE A 132 1.43 -20.97 7.96
N ALA A 133 0.98 -21.25 9.19
CA ALA A 133 1.70 -20.84 10.41
C ALA A 133 3.09 -21.49 10.53
N LEU A 134 3.22 -22.76 10.13
CA LEU A 134 4.52 -23.47 10.11
C LEU A 134 5.44 -22.93 9.00
N TYR A 135 4.89 -22.66 7.81
CA TYR A 135 5.62 -22.03 6.69
C TYR A 135 6.18 -20.66 7.07
N HIS A 136 5.42 -19.86 7.82
CA HIS A 136 5.85 -18.53 8.29
C HIS A 136 6.93 -18.60 9.38
N ARG A 137 6.86 -19.58 10.28
CA ARG A 137 7.88 -19.77 11.33
C ARG A 137 9.28 -20.08 10.78
N LEU A 138 9.35 -20.60 9.54
CA LEU A 138 10.59 -20.82 8.78
C LEU A 138 11.10 -19.55 8.06
N ARG A 139 10.32 -18.47 8.02
CA ARG A 139 10.65 -17.17 7.39
C ARG A 139 10.86 -16.04 8.40
N ARG A 140 11.46 -16.34 9.55
CA ARG A 140 11.81 -15.33 10.57
C ARG A 140 12.78 -14.28 9.99
N ASN A 141 12.60 -13.02 10.42
CA ASN A 141 13.26 -11.85 9.85
C ASN A 141 14.73 -11.68 10.28
N SER A 142 15.55 -12.69 10.01
CA SER A 142 17.01 -12.62 10.14
C SER A 142 17.60 -11.64 9.10
N HIS A 143 18.84 -11.19 9.29
CA HIS A 143 19.54 -10.34 8.31
C HIS A 143 19.53 -10.93 6.88
N ALA A 144 19.71 -12.24 6.75
CA ALA A 144 19.68 -12.92 5.46
C ALA A 144 18.26 -12.95 4.86
N GLN A 145 17.23 -13.19 5.68
CA GLN A 145 15.84 -13.24 5.24
C GLN A 145 15.29 -11.86 4.87
N ALA A 146 15.62 -10.81 5.63
CA ALA A 146 15.23 -9.44 5.32
C ALA A 146 15.75 -9.02 3.94
N ARG A 147 17.03 -9.29 3.67
CA ARG A 147 17.64 -9.10 2.33
C ARG A 147 16.95 -9.93 1.26
N ALA A 148 16.64 -11.20 1.52
CA ALA A 148 15.97 -12.06 0.54
C ALA A 148 14.52 -11.63 0.24
N ASN A 149 13.76 -11.20 1.24
CA ASN A 149 12.38 -10.74 1.07
C ASN A 149 12.33 -9.40 0.30
N ILE A 150 13.27 -8.50 0.58
CA ILE A 150 13.45 -7.24 -0.15
C ILE A 150 13.91 -7.54 -1.58
N ALA A 151 14.93 -8.38 -1.78
CA ALA A 151 15.38 -8.78 -3.12
C ALA A 151 14.23 -9.38 -3.95
N ALA A 152 13.43 -10.30 -3.41
CA ALA A 152 12.31 -10.89 -4.14
C ALA A 152 11.18 -9.90 -4.51
N HIS A 153 11.01 -8.81 -3.74
CA HIS A 153 10.02 -7.76 -4.05
C HIS A 153 10.58 -6.67 -4.99
N TYR A 154 11.90 -6.41 -4.93
CA TYR A 154 12.61 -5.45 -5.78
C TYR A 154 13.40 -6.09 -6.94
N ASP A 155 13.22 -7.40 -7.18
CA ASP A 155 13.55 -8.06 -8.45
C ASP A 155 12.63 -7.57 -9.59
N LEU A 156 11.60 -6.79 -9.25
CA LEU A 156 10.84 -5.98 -10.20
C LEU A 156 11.67 -4.78 -10.64
N SER A 157 11.75 -4.58 -11.96
CA SER A 157 12.55 -3.51 -12.52
C SER A 157 12.01 -2.14 -12.11
N ASN A 158 12.91 -1.16 -12.01
CA ASN A 158 12.53 0.25 -11.82
C ASN A 158 11.55 0.73 -12.92
N GLU A 159 11.62 0.13 -14.12
CA GLU A 159 10.69 0.38 -15.23
C GLU A 159 9.26 0.00 -14.87
N PHE A 160 9.03 -1.15 -14.21
CA PHE A 160 7.68 -1.54 -13.78
C PHE A 160 7.11 -0.58 -12.73
N PHE A 161 7.91 -0.20 -11.73
CA PHE A 161 7.48 0.78 -10.72
C PHE A 161 7.17 2.14 -11.33
N ALA A 162 7.94 2.58 -12.34
CA ALA A 162 7.72 3.85 -13.02
C ALA A 162 6.38 3.92 -13.78
N LEU A 163 5.73 2.78 -14.08
CA LEU A 163 4.42 2.76 -14.73
C LEU A 163 3.30 3.32 -13.84
N PHE A 164 3.44 3.23 -12.52
CA PHE A 164 2.39 3.63 -11.59
C PHE A 164 2.81 4.66 -10.54
N LEU A 165 4.11 4.76 -10.23
CA LEU A 165 4.63 5.78 -9.34
C LEU A 165 4.74 7.14 -10.06
N ASP A 166 4.83 8.21 -9.28
CA ASP A 166 5.19 9.52 -9.80
C ASP A 166 6.71 9.63 -10.06
N ARG A 167 7.15 10.77 -10.63
CA ARG A 167 8.55 11.02 -11.01
C ARG A 167 9.54 10.98 -9.84
N THR A 168 9.06 11.18 -8.61
CA THR A 168 9.89 11.02 -7.43
C THR A 168 10.24 9.56 -7.14
N MET A 169 9.58 8.59 -7.77
CA MET A 169 9.65 7.16 -7.46
C MET A 169 9.35 6.88 -5.97
N THR A 170 8.36 7.57 -5.40
CA THR A 170 7.98 7.40 -4.00
C THR A 170 6.95 6.28 -3.85
N TYR A 171 7.39 5.10 -3.40
CA TYR A 171 6.50 3.97 -3.09
C TYR A 171 6.07 3.99 -1.62
N SER A 172 5.32 5.03 -1.25
CA SER A 172 4.71 5.22 0.08
C SER A 172 3.54 6.21 -0.05
N CYS A 173 2.72 6.36 0.99
CA CYS A 173 1.58 7.27 0.98
C CYS A 173 1.99 8.72 0.64
N GLY A 174 1.33 9.35 -0.33
CA GLY A 174 1.37 10.80 -0.56
C GLY A 174 0.36 11.53 0.34
N ILE A 175 0.49 12.86 0.46
CA ILE A 175 -0.50 13.70 1.16
C ILE A 175 -1.02 14.76 0.20
N PHE A 176 -2.32 14.74 -0.04
CA PHE A 176 -3.01 15.59 -1.02
C PHE A 176 -3.57 16.84 -0.33
N ASP A 177 -3.14 18.03 -0.73
CA ASP A 177 -3.62 19.29 -0.15
C ASP A 177 -4.99 19.74 -0.71
N GLY A 178 -5.41 19.17 -1.84
CA GLY A 178 -6.71 19.42 -2.46
C GLY A 178 -7.10 18.35 -3.48
N GLU A 179 -8.27 18.52 -4.11
CA GLU A 179 -8.77 17.58 -5.12
C GLU A 179 -7.89 17.56 -6.38
N ASP A 180 -7.34 18.70 -6.78
CA ASP A 180 -6.50 18.82 -7.98
C ASP A 180 -5.02 18.47 -7.77
N THR A 181 -4.63 18.13 -6.52
CA THR A 181 -3.23 17.77 -6.22
C THR A 181 -2.81 16.51 -6.97
N THR A 182 -1.74 16.62 -7.74
CA THR A 182 -1.13 15.50 -8.46
C THR A 182 -0.43 14.52 -7.51
N LEU A 183 -0.14 13.31 -7.98
CA LEU A 183 0.61 12.33 -7.17
C LEU A 183 2.02 12.82 -6.82
N GLU A 184 2.71 13.48 -7.75
CA GLU A 184 4.05 14.05 -7.54
C GLU A 184 4.02 15.13 -6.45
N GLU A 185 3.07 16.07 -6.53
CA GLU A 185 2.87 17.09 -5.50
C GLU A 185 2.54 16.45 -4.15
N ALA A 186 1.70 15.40 -4.13
CA ALA A 186 1.35 14.71 -2.90
C ALA A 186 2.55 13.99 -2.26
N SER A 187 3.40 13.35 -3.06
CA SER A 187 4.65 12.73 -2.62
C SER A 187 5.60 13.76 -2.01
N LEU A 188 5.80 14.91 -2.69
CA LEU A 188 6.64 16.01 -2.21
C LEU A 188 6.07 16.68 -0.95
N ALA A 189 4.75 16.92 -0.90
CA ALA A 189 4.08 17.48 0.27
C ALA A 189 4.24 16.59 1.51
N LYS A 190 4.15 15.26 1.34
CA LYS A 190 4.43 14.30 2.42
C LYS A 190 5.86 14.41 2.92
N ILE A 191 6.84 14.43 2.02
CA ILE A 191 8.27 14.53 2.37
C ILE A 191 8.56 15.84 3.09
N ASP A 192 8.03 16.95 2.57
CA ASP A 192 8.21 18.27 3.15
C ASP A 192 7.58 18.39 4.55
N ARG A 193 6.39 17.82 4.76
CA ARG A 193 5.75 17.75 6.08
C ARG A 193 6.60 16.99 7.10
N LEU A 194 7.26 15.89 6.72
CA LEU A 194 8.21 15.18 7.59
C LEU A 194 9.40 16.09 7.97
N CYS A 195 9.95 16.81 7.00
CA CYS A 195 11.05 17.75 7.22
C CYS A 195 10.65 18.88 8.19
N LYS A 196 9.46 19.44 8.03
CA LYS A 196 8.87 20.46 8.94
C LYS A 196 8.58 19.90 10.33
N LYS A 197 8.07 18.66 10.44
CA LYS A 197 7.85 17.99 11.73
C LYS A 197 9.15 17.78 12.48
N LEU A 198 10.23 17.46 11.76
CA LEU A 198 11.58 17.33 12.32
C LEU A 198 12.24 18.67 12.63
N ASP A 199 11.66 19.79 12.21
CA ASP A 199 12.29 21.11 12.29
C ASP A 199 13.72 21.04 11.73
N LEU A 200 13.84 20.57 10.48
CA LEU A 200 15.13 20.45 9.81
C LEU A 200 15.74 21.83 9.58
N GLN A 201 17.05 21.93 9.83
CA GLN A 201 17.83 23.15 9.75
C GLN A 201 19.14 22.83 9.00
N PRO A 202 19.79 23.82 8.36
CA PRO A 202 20.98 23.56 7.55
C PRO A 202 22.16 22.93 8.31
N HIS A 203 22.24 23.14 9.62
CA HIS A 203 23.32 22.59 10.46
C HIS A 203 23.05 21.17 10.97
N HIS A 204 21.83 20.64 10.78
CA HIS A 204 21.48 19.30 11.22
C HIS A 204 22.10 18.23 10.32
N HIS A 205 22.41 17.08 10.92
CA HIS A 205 22.65 15.83 10.22
C HIS A 205 21.45 14.90 10.41
N LEU A 206 20.73 14.65 9.32
CA LEU A 206 19.59 13.74 9.23
C LEU A 206 20.06 12.32 8.92
N LEU A 207 19.56 11.33 9.68
CA LEU A 207 19.59 9.93 9.30
C LEU A 207 18.25 9.52 8.69
N GLU A 208 18.25 9.02 7.46
CA GLU A 208 17.12 8.34 6.84
C GLU A 208 17.33 6.83 6.87
N ILE A 209 16.43 6.09 7.50
CA ILE A 209 16.39 4.63 7.46
C ILE A 209 15.39 4.20 6.38
N GLY A 210 15.90 3.63 5.29
CA GLY A 210 15.11 3.25 4.12
C GLY A 210 15.11 4.33 3.05
N THR A 211 16.17 4.37 2.24
CA THR A 211 16.37 5.37 1.17
C THR A 211 15.24 5.42 0.14
N GLY A 212 14.56 4.30 -0.11
CA GLY A 212 13.77 4.15 -1.32
C GLY A 212 14.63 4.47 -2.55
N TRP A 213 14.14 5.32 -3.44
CA TRP A 213 14.90 5.82 -4.60
C TRP A 213 15.47 7.23 -4.39
N GLY A 214 15.67 7.66 -3.14
CA GLY A 214 16.41 8.87 -2.77
C GLY A 214 15.59 10.16 -2.71
N ALA A 215 14.28 10.13 -2.97
CA ALA A 215 13.44 11.33 -3.05
C ALA A 215 13.49 12.19 -1.77
N LEU A 216 13.39 11.57 -0.60
CA LEU A 216 13.42 12.28 0.68
C LEU A 216 14.82 12.83 0.98
N ALA A 217 15.88 12.03 0.84
CA ALA A 217 17.25 12.50 1.04
C ALA A 217 17.57 13.71 0.14
N ILE A 218 17.20 13.65 -1.14
CA ILE A 218 17.39 14.74 -2.09
C ILE A 218 16.59 15.98 -1.67
N HIS A 219 15.32 15.83 -1.30
CA HIS A 219 14.48 16.96 -0.85
C HIS A 219 15.04 17.61 0.41
N ALA A 220 15.41 16.82 1.42
CA ALA A 220 15.95 17.33 2.68
C ALA A 220 17.27 18.09 2.47
N ALA A 221 18.21 17.51 1.71
CA ALA A 221 19.49 18.17 1.43
C ALA A 221 19.33 19.43 0.58
N ARG A 222 18.42 19.43 -0.41
CA ARG A 222 18.22 20.54 -1.33
C ARG A 222 17.43 21.70 -0.71
N GLU A 223 16.29 21.42 -0.09
CA GLU A 223 15.37 22.45 0.40
C GLU A 223 15.73 22.96 1.80
N TYR A 224 16.31 22.09 2.64
CA TYR A 224 16.66 22.44 4.03
C TYR A 224 18.16 22.62 4.25
N GLY A 225 18.99 22.28 3.26
CA GLY A 225 20.44 22.45 3.32
C GLY A 225 21.12 21.59 4.39
N CYS A 226 20.46 20.57 4.94
CA CYS A 226 21.03 19.70 5.94
C CYS A 226 21.98 18.66 5.31
N ARG A 227 22.78 18.00 6.16
CA ARG A 227 23.49 16.78 5.75
C ARG A 227 22.56 15.58 5.90
N VAL A 228 22.62 14.63 4.99
CA VAL A 228 21.81 13.41 5.04
C VAL A 228 22.72 12.19 4.97
N THR A 229 22.56 11.27 5.92
CA THR A 229 22.98 9.88 5.73
C THR A 229 21.73 9.06 5.46
N THR A 230 21.70 8.29 4.39
CA THR A 230 20.56 7.43 4.03
C THR A 230 21.04 6.02 3.75
N THR A 231 20.25 5.02 4.13
CA THR A 231 20.63 3.61 3.94
C THR A 231 19.53 2.78 3.30
N THR A 232 19.93 1.85 2.43
CA THR A 232 19.07 0.80 1.87
C THR A 232 19.80 -0.54 1.81
N ILE A 233 19.04 -1.62 1.74
CA ILE A 233 19.53 -2.98 1.49
C ILE A 233 19.05 -3.55 0.15
N SER A 234 18.38 -2.74 -0.68
CA SER A 234 18.00 -3.08 -2.05
C SER A 234 19.01 -2.49 -3.05
N GLN A 235 19.60 -3.34 -3.87
CA GLN A 235 20.60 -2.92 -4.87
C GLN A 235 19.97 -1.99 -5.93
N GLN A 236 18.77 -2.32 -6.41
CA GLN A 236 18.05 -1.50 -7.40
C GLN A 236 17.73 -0.09 -6.89
N GLN A 237 17.38 0.01 -5.60
CA GLN A 237 17.17 1.29 -4.94
C GLN A 237 18.48 2.06 -4.77
N TYR A 238 19.54 1.37 -4.34
CA TYR A 238 20.86 1.99 -4.18
C TYR A 238 21.36 2.58 -5.50
N ASP A 239 21.33 1.80 -6.58
CA ASP A 239 21.86 2.21 -7.87
C ASP A 239 21.13 3.43 -8.44
N LEU A 240 19.79 3.42 -8.44
CA LEU A 240 19.00 4.55 -8.94
C LEU A 240 19.02 5.75 -7.97
N ALA A 241 19.06 5.54 -6.65
CA ALA A 241 19.24 6.65 -5.71
C ALA A 241 20.59 7.33 -5.92
N LYS A 242 21.66 6.55 -6.13
CA LYS A 242 23.00 7.06 -6.43
C LYS A 242 23.00 7.94 -7.68
N GLU A 243 22.48 7.43 -8.80
CA GLU A 243 22.36 8.20 -10.05
C GLU A 243 21.61 9.52 -9.84
N ARG A 244 20.50 9.49 -9.09
CA ARG A 244 19.68 10.68 -8.83
C ARG A 244 20.37 11.69 -7.92
N ILE A 245 21.14 11.24 -6.94
CA ILE A 245 21.94 12.11 -6.06
C ILE A 245 23.06 12.78 -6.87
N GLU A 246 23.78 12.03 -7.70
CA GLU A 246 24.83 12.54 -8.59
C GLU A 246 24.24 13.57 -9.59
N LYS A 247 23.13 13.24 -10.24
CA LYS A 247 22.42 14.15 -11.15
C LYS A 247 21.91 15.42 -10.48
N ALA A 248 21.60 15.36 -9.19
CA ALA A 248 21.20 16.52 -8.40
C ALA A 248 22.41 17.34 -7.89
N GLY A 249 23.65 16.82 -8.01
CA GLY A 249 24.86 17.48 -7.53
C GLY A 249 24.93 17.58 -6.00
N LEU A 250 24.39 16.59 -5.27
CA LEU A 250 24.25 16.62 -3.80
C LEU A 250 25.18 15.63 -3.07
N GLU A 251 26.20 15.10 -3.75
CA GLU A 251 27.14 14.12 -3.20
C GLU A 251 27.94 14.65 -2.01
N ASP A 252 28.13 15.97 -1.90
CA ASP A 252 28.79 16.62 -0.78
C ASP A 252 27.91 16.69 0.49
N ARG A 253 26.59 16.53 0.34
CA ARG A 253 25.60 16.62 1.42
C ARG A 253 24.95 15.28 1.75
N ILE A 254 24.88 14.35 0.79
CA ILE A 254 24.20 13.06 0.95
C ILE A 254 25.22 11.93 0.96
N THR A 255 25.28 11.20 2.07
CA THR A 255 25.98 9.91 2.17
C THR A 255 24.98 8.78 1.98
N LEU A 256 25.08 8.06 0.85
CA LEU A 256 24.27 6.89 0.55
C LEU A 256 25.00 5.59 0.95
N LEU A 257 24.40 4.84 1.87
CA LEU A 257 24.92 3.58 2.38
C LEU A 257 24.15 2.39 1.81
N PHE A 258 24.88 1.32 1.49
CA PHE A 258 24.31 0.01 1.18
C PHE A 258 24.46 -0.91 2.40
N GLU A 259 23.76 -0.56 3.48
CA GLU A 259 23.94 -1.20 4.78
C GLU A 259 22.59 -1.42 5.50
N ASP A 260 22.54 -2.48 6.30
CA ASP A 260 21.42 -2.75 7.18
C ASP A 260 21.39 -1.73 8.33
N TYR A 261 20.23 -1.11 8.57
CA TYR A 261 20.09 -0.07 9.60
C TYR A 261 20.58 -0.52 10.99
N ARG A 262 20.49 -1.83 11.28
CA ARG A 262 20.94 -2.44 12.53
C ARG A 262 22.44 -2.26 12.77
N ASN A 263 23.23 -2.10 11.72
CA ASN A 263 24.68 -1.95 11.80
C ASN A 263 25.15 -0.49 11.83
N LEU A 264 24.25 0.47 11.56
CA LEU A 264 24.61 1.89 11.52
C LEU A 264 25.23 2.36 12.83
N THR A 265 26.18 3.28 12.74
CA THR A 265 26.84 3.89 13.90
C THR A 265 26.82 5.41 13.78
N GLY A 266 27.28 6.09 14.84
CA GLY A 266 27.32 7.55 14.91
C GLY A 266 26.16 8.15 15.70
N THR A 267 26.00 9.47 15.59
CA THR A 267 24.97 10.21 16.32
C THR A 267 24.46 11.35 15.43
N TYR A 268 23.15 11.44 15.29
CA TYR A 268 22.45 12.30 14.34
C TYR A 268 21.53 13.27 15.07
N ASP A 269 21.33 14.45 14.48
CA ASP A 269 20.42 15.47 15.01
C ASP A 269 18.97 15.07 14.83
N ARG A 270 18.66 14.43 13.69
CA ARG A 270 17.32 14.04 13.29
C ARG A 270 17.33 12.64 12.70
N LEU A 271 16.23 11.92 12.86
CA LEU A 271 16.02 10.61 12.24
C LEU A 271 14.66 10.55 11.56
N VAL A 272 14.61 9.93 10.39
CA VAL A 272 13.35 9.65 9.70
C VAL A 272 13.31 8.23 9.16
N SER A 273 12.15 7.60 9.24
CA SER A 273 11.89 6.27 8.68
C SER A 273 10.47 6.26 8.12
N VAL A 274 10.33 5.92 6.84
CA VAL A 274 9.06 5.95 6.11
C VAL A 274 8.70 4.55 5.67
N GLU A 275 7.62 4.01 6.23
CA GLU A 275 7.02 2.72 5.85
C GLU A 275 8.02 1.55 5.83
N MET A 276 8.99 1.58 6.75
CA MET A 276 10.01 0.56 6.93
C MET A 276 9.69 -0.38 8.10
N ILE A 277 9.03 0.13 9.16
CA ILE A 277 8.78 -0.62 10.40
C ILE A 277 7.91 -1.87 10.19
N GLU A 278 7.06 -1.84 9.17
CA GLU A 278 6.23 -2.94 8.68
C GLU A 278 7.09 -4.14 8.27
N ALA A 279 8.30 -3.88 7.76
CA ALA A 279 9.25 -4.90 7.36
C ALA A 279 10.18 -5.36 8.50
N VAL A 280 10.05 -4.82 9.72
CA VAL A 280 10.87 -5.22 10.89
C VAL A 280 10.30 -6.48 11.54
N GLY A 281 8.97 -6.58 11.64
CA GLY A 281 8.26 -7.67 12.30
C GLY A 281 8.11 -7.44 13.81
N HIS A 282 6.95 -7.83 14.35
CA HIS A 282 6.51 -7.42 15.69
C HIS A 282 7.42 -7.82 16.86
N GLN A 283 8.28 -8.83 16.69
CA GLN A 283 9.21 -9.29 17.72
C GLN A 283 10.40 -8.35 17.88
N TYR A 284 10.69 -7.53 16.86
CA TYR A 284 11.89 -6.70 16.76
C TYR A 284 11.58 -5.20 16.84
N PHE A 285 10.32 -4.80 17.08
CA PHE A 285 9.97 -3.38 17.24
C PHE A 285 10.76 -2.73 18.39
N GLY A 286 10.97 -3.44 19.50
CA GLY A 286 11.77 -2.94 20.62
C GLY A 286 13.22 -2.65 20.21
N GLU A 287 13.88 -3.61 19.57
CA GLU A 287 15.25 -3.45 19.05
C GLU A 287 15.36 -2.31 18.02
N PHE A 288 14.32 -2.11 17.20
CA PHE A 288 14.25 -0.99 16.26
C PHE A 288 14.26 0.37 16.99
N TYR A 289 13.42 0.54 18.02
CA TYR A 289 13.39 1.79 18.80
C TYR A 289 14.66 2.00 19.62
N GLU A 290 15.23 0.93 20.19
CA GLU A 290 16.52 0.98 20.88
C GLU A 290 17.63 1.48 19.95
N LYS A 291 17.71 0.91 18.74
CA LYS A 291 18.69 1.33 17.72
C LYS A 291 18.50 2.79 17.33
N CYS A 292 17.27 3.22 17.05
CA CYS A 292 16.98 4.60 16.68
C CYS A 292 17.31 5.58 17.80
N GLY A 293 16.95 5.25 19.05
CA GLY A 293 17.24 6.07 20.22
C GLY A 293 18.74 6.23 20.50
N ALA A 294 19.53 5.18 20.24
CA ALA A 294 20.99 5.21 20.38
C ALA A 294 21.71 6.01 19.29
N LEU A 295 21.10 6.15 18.11
CA LEU A 295 21.64 6.93 17.00
C LEU A 295 21.29 8.43 17.10
N LEU A 296 20.43 8.85 18.02
CA LEU A 296 20.02 10.25 18.17
C LEU A 296 20.80 10.98 19.26
N LYS A 297 21.10 12.26 19.01
CA LYS A 297 21.59 13.17 20.04
C LYS A 297 20.57 13.32 21.18
N PRO A 298 20.98 13.69 22.41
CA PRO A 298 20.06 13.86 23.54
C PRO A 298 18.92 14.88 23.35
N ASP A 299 19.05 15.79 22.39
CA ASP A 299 18.09 16.81 21.97
C ASP A 299 17.46 16.50 20.58
N GLY A 300 17.65 15.29 20.07
CA GLY A 300 17.21 14.89 18.74
C GLY A 300 15.71 14.59 18.62
N TYR A 301 15.22 14.66 17.38
CA TYR A 301 13.86 14.25 16.99
C TYR A 301 13.89 13.10 15.99
N MET A 302 12.88 12.23 16.08
CA MET A 302 12.64 11.15 15.13
C MET A 302 11.23 11.20 14.60
N ALA A 303 11.05 11.08 13.28
CA ALA A 303 9.74 10.91 12.66
C ALA A 303 9.63 9.52 12.04
N ILE A 304 8.58 8.79 12.38
CA ILE A 304 8.23 7.53 11.72
C ILE A 304 6.91 7.71 11.00
N GLN A 305 6.85 7.37 9.72
CA GLN A 305 5.61 7.10 9.01
C GLN A 305 5.40 5.59 8.97
N ALA A 306 4.25 5.11 9.45
CA ALA A 306 3.94 3.69 9.49
C ALA A 306 2.50 3.44 9.08
N ILE A 307 2.29 2.44 8.22
CA ILE A 307 1.01 1.77 8.06
C ILE A 307 0.69 1.09 9.39
N THR A 308 -0.55 1.25 9.84
CA THR A 308 -1.03 0.73 11.11
C THR A 308 -2.27 -0.12 10.90
N ILE A 309 -2.49 -1.09 11.78
CA ILE A 309 -3.76 -1.79 11.91
C ILE A 309 -4.51 -1.29 13.14
N ALA A 310 -5.84 -1.30 13.08
CA ALA A 310 -6.66 -1.02 14.25
C ALA A 310 -6.26 -1.92 15.43
N ASP A 311 -6.13 -1.32 16.62
CA ASP A 311 -5.64 -2.01 17.83
C ASP A 311 -6.46 -3.26 18.17
N SER A 312 -7.77 -3.23 17.95
CA SER A 312 -8.67 -4.36 18.19
C SER A 312 -8.38 -5.60 17.31
N HIS A 313 -7.68 -5.40 16.18
CA HIS A 313 -7.34 -6.47 15.24
C HIS A 313 -5.90 -6.94 15.35
N TYR A 314 -5.03 -6.17 16.01
CA TYR A 314 -3.59 -6.41 16.02
C TYR A 314 -3.19 -7.78 16.58
N GLU A 315 -3.74 -8.19 17.72
CA GLU A 315 -3.40 -9.48 18.34
C GLU A 315 -3.75 -10.67 17.44
N ARG A 316 -4.88 -10.59 16.73
CA ARG A 316 -5.27 -11.59 15.73
C ARG A 316 -4.34 -11.54 14.52
N ALA A 317 -4.05 -10.33 14.02
CA ALA A 317 -3.23 -10.11 12.83
C ALA A 317 -1.80 -10.67 12.96
N LYS A 318 -1.20 -10.61 14.16
CA LYS A 318 0.12 -11.21 14.43
C LYS A 318 0.18 -12.73 14.17
N GLY A 319 -0.96 -13.43 14.32
CA GLY A 319 -1.06 -14.87 14.19
C GLY A 319 -1.60 -15.36 12.84
N SER A 320 -2.02 -14.45 11.96
CA SER A 320 -2.61 -14.77 10.66
C SER A 320 -1.66 -14.45 9.51
N VAL A 321 -1.84 -15.15 8.39
CA VAL A 321 -1.23 -14.79 7.10
C VAL A 321 -2.34 -14.24 6.21
N ASP A 322 -2.22 -13.00 5.76
CA ASP A 322 -3.16 -12.39 4.81
C ASP A 322 -2.67 -12.48 3.35
N PHE A 323 -3.43 -11.88 2.42
CA PHE A 323 -3.08 -11.82 1.01
C PHE A 323 -1.75 -11.08 0.77
N ILE A 324 -1.50 -10.00 1.51
CA ILE A 324 -0.31 -9.16 1.40
C ILE A 324 0.93 -9.93 1.83
N GLN A 325 0.92 -10.54 3.01
CA GLN A 325 2.03 -11.34 3.53
C GLN A 325 2.30 -12.58 2.66
N ARG A 326 1.29 -13.10 1.96
CA ARG A 326 1.46 -14.27 1.11
C ARG A 326 2.11 -13.92 -0.25
N TYR A 327 1.69 -12.83 -0.87
CA TYR A 327 2.01 -12.54 -2.27
C TYR A 327 2.89 -11.32 -2.49
N ILE A 328 2.76 -10.30 -1.63
CA ILE A 328 3.34 -8.98 -1.88
C ILE A 328 4.53 -8.75 -0.94
N PHE A 329 4.32 -8.81 0.38
CA PHE A 329 5.34 -8.54 1.40
C PHE A 329 5.48 -9.70 2.41
N PRO A 330 6.16 -10.80 2.04
CA PRO A 330 6.42 -11.90 2.97
C PRO A 330 7.17 -11.46 4.23
N GLY A 331 6.63 -11.85 5.39
CA GLY A 331 7.23 -11.55 6.69
C GLY A 331 6.95 -10.14 7.22
N SER A 332 6.19 -9.32 6.50
CA SER A 332 5.74 -8.02 7.01
C SER A 332 4.77 -8.19 8.18
N CYS A 333 4.72 -7.21 9.05
CA CYS A 333 3.76 -7.11 10.14
C CYS A 333 3.47 -5.64 10.41
N ILE A 334 2.29 -5.21 10.01
CA ILE A 334 1.84 -3.84 10.31
C ILE A 334 1.59 -3.69 11.82
N PRO A 335 2.20 -2.69 12.48
CA PRO A 335 1.99 -2.45 13.91
C PRO A 335 0.60 -1.86 14.18
N SER A 336 0.15 -1.88 15.44
CA SER A 336 -0.86 -0.92 15.91
C SER A 336 -0.19 0.28 16.58
N ILE A 337 -0.93 1.37 16.80
CA ILE A 337 -0.41 2.52 17.53
C ILE A 337 0.01 2.11 18.94
N THR A 338 -0.78 1.32 19.66
CA THR A 338 -0.40 0.84 21.00
C THR A 338 0.88 0.01 20.94
N ALA A 339 1.03 -0.86 19.94
CA ALA A 339 2.24 -1.68 19.78
C ALA A 339 3.50 -0.80 19.58
N LEU A 340 3.42 0.25 18.77
CA LEU A 340 4.50 1.22 18.61
C LEU A 340 4.85 1.92 19.92
N GLN A 341 3.85 2.42 20.66
CA GLN A 341 4.08 3.12 21.92
C GLN A 341 4.66 2.20 23.01
N VAL A 342 4.20 0.95 23.08
CA VAL A 342 4.73 -0.05 24.02
C VAL A 342 6.17 -0.42 23.70
N ALA A 343 6.49 -0.67 22.43
CA ALA A 343 7.86 -0.97 22.02
C ALA A 343 8.80 0.22 22.29
N MET A 344 8.38 1.43 21.93
CA MET A 344 9.14 2.66 22.16
C MET A 344 9.42 2.90 23.64
N SER A 345 8.39 2.88 24.49
CA SER A 345 8.50 3.21 25.92
C SER A 345 9.27 2.17 26.74
N ARG A 346 9.34 0.93 26.28
CA ARG A 346 10.10 -0.14 26.96
C ARG A 346 11.57 -0.21 26.56
N ASN A 347 11.92 0.28 25.37
CA ASN A 347 13.23 0.05 24.77
C ASN A 347 14.01 1.32 24.44
N SER A 348 13.46 2.51 24.72
CA SER A 348 14.14 3.78 24.47
C SER A 348 13.73 4.86 25.48
N ASP A 349 14.47 5.96 25.50
CA ASP A 349 14.16 7.19 26.23
C ASP A 349 13.38 8.21 25.38
N LEU A 350 12.88 7.78 24.22
CA LEU A 350 12.06 8.61 23.35
C LEU A 350 10.69 8.85 23.98
N THR A 351 10.04 9.92 23.56
CA THR A 351 8.65 10.22 23.91
C THR A 351 7.89 10.67 22.67
N ALA A 352 6.71 10.11 22.42
CA ALA A 352 5.85 10.58 21.34
C ALA A 352 5.30 11.97 21.68
N VAL A 353 5.57 12.95 20.82
CA VAL A 353 5.18 14.37 21.01
C VAL A 353 4.16 14.85 19.99
N HIS A 354 3.92 14.07 18.92
CA HIS A 354 2.89 14.34 17.93
C HIS A 354 2.50 13.06 17.20
N LEU A 355 1.23 12.88 16.87
CA LEU A 355 0.71 11.80 16.05
C LEU A 355 -0.34 12.36 15.10
N GLU A 356 -0.27 11.97 13.83
CA GLU A 356 -1.28 12.32 12.82
C GLU A 356 -1.61 11.10 11.97
N ASP A 357 -2.89 10.74 11.92
CA ASP A 357 -3.44 9.71 11.03
C ASP A 357 -3.95 10.36 9.74
N PHE A 358 -3.61 9.77 8.59
CA PHE A 358 -4.02 10.26 7.28
C PHE A 358 -4.36 9.12 6.32
N GLY A 359 -4.93 8.03 6.84
CA GLY A 359 -5.35 6.83 6.10
C GLY A 359 -6.10 7.09 4.78
N ALA A 360 -6.98 8.09 4.75
CA ALA A 360 -7.73 8.47 3.55
C ALA A 360 -6.83 8.88 2.37
N HIS A 361 -5.67 9.48 2.64
CA HIS A 361 -4.71 9.83 1.59
C HIS A 361 -4.02 8.60 1.01
N TYR A 362 -3.86 7.51 1.78
CA TYR A 362 -3.31 6.27 1.23
C TYR A 362 -4.34 5.57 0.34
N ALA A 363 -5.63 5.57 0.73
CA ALA A 363 -6.69 5.10 -0.16
C ALA A 363 -6.67 5.83 -1.51
N ARG A 364 -6.48 7.17 -1.50
CA ARG A 364 -6.32 7.96 -2.72
C ARG A 364 -5.03 7.63 -3.48
N THR A 365 -3.89 7.52 -2.79
CA THR A 365 -2.59 7.17 -3.39
C THR A 365 -2.69 5.84 -4.16
N LEU A 366 -3.25 4.81 -3.54
CA LEU A 366 -3.44 3.48 -4.14
C LEU A 366 -4.46 3.50 -5.28
N GLY A 367 -5.50 4.32 -5.19
CA GLY A 367 -6.43 4.55 -6.31
C GLY A 367 -5.75 5.16 -7.53
N VAL A 368 -4.83 6.11 -7.32
CA VAL A 368 -4.03 6.69 -8.43
C VAL A 368 -3.04 5.66 -8.98
N TRP A 369 -2.34 4.89 -8.13
CA TRP A 369 -1.45 3.82 -8.61
C TRP A 369 -2.20 2.74 -9.40
N HIS A 370 -3.40 2.36 -8.95
CA HIS A 370 -4.29 1.45 -9.68
C HIS A 370 -4.64 2.01 -11.06
N ALA A 371 -5.09 3.26 -11.14
CA ALA A 371 -5.41 3.90 -12.41
C ALA A 371 -4.19 4.00 -13.35
N ASN A 372 -3.01 4.35 -12.83
CA ASN A 372 -1.79 4.45 -13.61
C ASN A 372 -1.34 3.07 -14.14
N LEU A 373 -1.35 2.02 -13.30
CA LEU A 373 -1.04 0.66 -13.74
C LEU A 373 -1.98 0.19 -14.86
N ARG A 374 -3.26 0.55 -14.78
CA ARG A 374 -4.25 0.24 -15.83
C ARG A 374 -3.99 1.02 -17.11
N ALA A 375 -3.58 2.28 -17.02
CA ALA A 375 -3.18 3.07 -18.19
C ALA A 375 -1.89 2.52 -18.83
N GLY A 376 -0.94 2.06 -18.02
CA GLY A 376 0.34 1.46 -18.44
C GLY A 376 0.29 -0.05 -18.71
N TRP A 377 -0.90 -0.66 -18.82
CA TRP A 377 -1.04 -2.12 -18.85
C TRP A 377 -0.33 -2.78 -20.05
N ASP A 378 -0.45 -2.18 -21.24
CA ASP A 378 0.20 -2.70 -22.44
C ASP A 378 1.73 -2.53 -22.39
N GLU A 379 2.21 -1.44 -21.80
CA GLU A 379 3.64 -1.22 -21.54
C GLU A 379 4.19 -2.26 -20.55
N ALA A 380 3.45 -2.54 -19.48
CA ALA A 380 3.80 -3.60 -18.53
C ALA A 380 3.93 -4.98 -19.20
N LYS A 381 3.05 -5.29 -20.18
CA LYS A 381 3.14 -6.53 -20.97
C LYS A 381 4.36 -6.53 -21.90
N GLN A 382 4.74 -5.37 -22.45
CA GLN A 382 5.95 -5.24 -23.27
C GLN A 382 7.24 -5.45 -22.45
N LEU A 383 7.22 -5.13 -21.15
CA LEU A 383 8.29 -5.50 -20.19
C LEU A 383 8.35 -7.01 -19.88
N GLY A 384 7.45 -7.82 -20.47
CA GLY A 384 7.43 -9.28 -20.29
C GLY A 384 6.62 -9.78 -19.10
N LEU A 385 5.83 -8.90 -18.45
CA LEU A 385 5.00 -9.28 -17.31
C LEU A 385 3.73 -10.01 -17.77
N SER A 386 3.40 -11.11 -17.10
CA SER A 386 2.21 -11.89 -17.42
C SER A 386 0.93 -11.19 -16.98
N GLU A 387 -0.19 -11.48 -17.65
CA GLU A 387 -1.47 -10.88 -17.28
C GLU A 387 -1.93 -11.30 -15.87
N ASP A 388 -1.61 -12.53 -15.46
CA ASP A 388 -1.88 -13.03 -14.10
C ASP A 388 -1.13 -12.21 -13.04
N PHE A 389 0.12 -11.85 -13.32
CA PHE A 389 0.92 -10.98 -12.46
C PHE A 389 0.33 -9.57 -12.37
N LEU A 390 -0.08 -9.00 -13.50
CA LEU A 390 -0.69 -7.66 -13.52
C LEU A 390 -2.03 -7.63 -12.79
N ARG A 391 -2.88 -8.67 -12.93
CA ARG A 391 -4.13 -8.80 -12.16
C ARG A 391 -3.86 -9.01 -10.66
N LEU A 392 -2.80 -9.72 -10.29
CA LEU A 392 -2.38 -9.83 -8.89
C LEU A 392 -2.04 -8.45 -8.29
N TRP A 393 -1.27 -7.64 -9.03
CA TRP A 393 -0.90 -6.28 -8.62
C TRP A 393 -2.11 -5.33 -8.58
N GLU A 394 -3.00 -5.44 -9.56
CA GLU A 394 -4.25 -4.69 -9.57
C GLU A 394 -5.09 -5.00 -8.32
N PHE A 395 -5.24 -6.30 -8.00
CA PHE A 395 -5.97 -6.73 -6.81
C PHE A 395 -5.27 -6.30 -5.53
N TYR A 396 -3.94 -6.30 -5.49
CA TYR A 396 -3.17 -5.76 -4.37
C TYR A 396 -3.51 -4.30 -4.10
N PHE A 397 -3.48 -3.44 -5.11
CA PHE A 397 -3.85 -2.03 -4.95
C PHE A 397 -5.30 -1.88 -4.50
N ALA A 398 -6.23 -2.65 -5.08
CA ALA A 398 -7.62 -2.63 -4.67
C ALA A 398 -7.84 -3.10 -3.22
N TYR A 399 -7.17 -4.17 -2.83
CA TYR A 399 -7.21 -4.75 -1.49
C TYR A 399 -6.77 -3.72 -0.44
N CYS A 400 -5.62 -3.09 -0.65
CA CYS A 400 -5.12 -2.07 0.26
C CYS A 400 -5.96 -0.79 0.23
N ALA A 401 -6.36 -0.30 -0.95
CA ALA A 401 -7.18 0.90 -1.07
C ALA A 401 -8.50 0.75 -0.29
N GLY A 402 -9.14 -0.42 -0.40
CA GLY A 402 -10.34 -0.72 0.38
C GLY A 402 -10.08 -0.80 1.89
N GLY A 403 -8.99 -1.43 2.31
CA GLY A 403 -8.59 -1.48 3.72
C GLY A 403 -8.39 -0.11 4.35
N PHE A 404 -7.73 0.81 3.64
CA PHE A 404 -7.55 2.20 4.08
C PHE A 404 -8.85 3.01 4.05
N ALA A 405 -9.63 2.90 2.96
CA ALA A 405 -10.88 3.66 2.79
C ALA A 405 -11.92 3.32 3.87
N GLU A 406 -11.92 2.09 4.37
CA GLU A 406 -12.84 1.61 5.39
C GLU A 406 -12.19 1.55 6.79
N ARG A 407 -11.01 2.19 6.96
CA ARG A 407 -10.26 2.30 8.23
C ARG A 407 -9.97 0.97 8.92
N HIS A 408 -9.86 -0.12 8.17
CA HIS A 408 -9.37 -1.40 8.68
C HIS A 408 -7.87 -1.31 8.98
N ILE A 409 -7.15 -0.59 8.12
CA ILE A 409 -5.78 -0.14 8.29
C ILE A 409 -5.72 1.39 8.17
N GLY A 410 -4.70 1.99 8.76
CA GLY A 410 -4.41 3.42 8.72
C GLY A 410 -2.96 3.68 8.36
N VAL A 411 -2.58 4.94 8.23
CA VAL A 411 -1.16 5.34 8.11
C VAL A 411 -0.96 6.58 8.94
N SER A 412 0.10 6.58 9.74
CA SER A 412 0.33 7.65 10.69
C SER A 412 1.78 8.12 10.66
N GLN A 413 1.96 9.43 10.84
CA GLN A 413 3.24 10.03 11.15
C GLN A 413 3.30 10.29 12.65
N VAL A 414 4.26 9.67 13.31
CA VAL A 414 4.53 9.85 14.74
C VAL A 414 5.88 10.54 14.90
N LEU A 415 5.87 11.68 15.60
CA LEU A 415 7.07 12.41 15.99
C LEU A 415 7.44 12.00 17.41
N TYR A 416 8.69 11.59 17.58
CA TYR A 416 9.31 11.25 18.83
C TYR A 416 10.43 12.24 19.16
N ALA A 417 10.63 12.48 20.44
CA ALA A 417 11.59 13.44 20.97
C ALA A 417 12.48 12.74 22.01
N LYS A 418 13.77 13.09 22.04
CA LYS A 418 14.69 12.70 23.11
C LYS A 418 14.48 13.59 24.36
N PRO A 419 14.96 13.19 25.55
CA PRO A 419 14.62 13.87 26.80
C PRO A 419 14.96 15.37 26.88
N PHE A 420 15.97 15.85 26.16
CA PHE A 420 16.37 17.27 26.14
C PHE A 420 15.87 18.01 24.90
N ALA A 421 15.02 17.39 24.09
CA ALA A 421 14.47 17.99 22.89
C ALA A 421 13.29 18.91 23.26
N HIS A 422 13.57 20.20 23.45
CA HIS A 422 12.58 21.20 23.80
C HIS A 422 11.97 21.84 22.54
N ARG A 423 10.72 21.49 22.22
CA ARG A 423 9.94 22.17 21.17
C ARG A 423 8.80 22.95 21.82
N ALA A 424 8.53 24.15 21.29
CA ALA A 424 7.24 24.79 21.55
C ALA A 424 6.10 23.86 21.06
N PRO A 425 5.00 23.73 21.82
CA PRO A 425 3.85 22.97 21.36
C PRO A 425 3.32 23.56 20.04
N VAL A 426 2.67 22.76 19.20
CA VAL A 426 1.98 23.21 17.96
C VAL A 426 0.72 24.06 18.27
N LEU A 427 0.54 24.45 19.52
CA LEU A 427 -0.51 25.36 19.95
C LEU A 427 -0.16 26.78 19.50
N PRO A 428 -1.16 27.62 19.21
CA PRO A 428 -0.94 29.07 19.11
C PRO A 428 -0.19 29.55 20.36
N PRO A 429 0.71 30.55 20.25
CA PRO A 429 1.36 31.11 21.42
C PRO A 429 0.28 31.55 22.43
N PRO A 430 0.48 31.32 23.74
CA PRO A 430 -0.49 31.71 24.74
C PRO A 430 -0.78 33.20 24.54
N VAL A 431 -2.06 33.57 24.48
CA VAL A 431 -2.47 34.97 24.47
C VAL A 431 -1.89 35.56 25.73
N THR A 432 -0.90 36.43 25.59
CA THR A 432 -0.37 37.20 26.71
C THR A 432 -1.54 38.00 27.24
N ALA A 433 -2.14 37.56 28.35
CA ALA A 433 -3.12 38.34 29.07
C ALA A 433 -2.41 39.65 29.42
N GLY A 434 -2.82 40.74 28.76
CA GLY A 434 -2.40 42.07 29.16
C GLY A 434 -2.68 42.21 30.64
N SER A 435 -1.62 42.49 31.40
CA SER A 435 -1.64 42.93 32.80
C SER A 435 -2.99 42.74 33.48
N VAL A 436 -3.24 41.55 34.04
CA VAL A 436 -4.20 41.43 35.12
C VAL A 436 -3.59 42.22 36.28
N THR A 437 -3.96 43.49 36.37
CA THR A 437 -3.74 44.31 37.55
C THR A 437 -4.37 43.57 38.72
N ASP A 438 -3.60 43.45 39.80
CA ASP A 438 -4.01 42.90 41.10
C ASP A 438 -5.49 43.12 41.40
N GLY A 439 -6.21 42.02 41.51
CA GLY A 439 -7.61 41.98 41.84
C GLY A 439 -7.94 40.61 42.42
N SER A 440 -7.37 40.33 43.58
CA SER A 440 -7.83 39.39 44.61
C SER A 440 -8.78 38.27 44.17
N PHE A 441 -8.30 37.03 44.16
CA PHE A 441 -8.88 35.90 44.90
C PHE A 441 -7.85 34.79 45.08
#